data_AF-A0AA46UZI1-F1
#
_entry.id   AF-A0AA46UZI1-F1
#
_cell.length_a   1.000
_cell.length_b   1.000
_cell.length_c   1.000
_cell.angle_alpha   90.00
_cell.angle_beta   90.00
_cell.angle_gamma   90.00
#
_symmetry.space_group_name_H-M   'P 1'
#
loop_
_entity.id
_entity.type
_entity.pdbx_description
1 polymer ?
#
loop_
_entity_poly.entity_id
_entity_poly.type
_entity_poly.pdbx_seq_one_letter_code
_entity_poly.pdbx_strand_id
1 'polypeptide(L)'
;MRTRRTTVATLAAALLGPGLALTASPAYAAPAPSCVKTRVYNTAGDYTVQVRNACNRTVRVKIVMRLGRDSKCTTLRKGQYLYHRTTGLQTWKETVTC
;
A
#
# COMPACT_ATOMS: atom_id res chain seq x y z
N MET A 1 -7.16 -1.72 -55.64
CA MET A 1 -7.23 -3.19 -55.71
C MET A 1 -5.96 -3.81 -55.14
N ARG A 2 -6.06 -4.53 -54.01
CA ARG A 2 -5.22 -5.70 -53.69
C ARG A 2 -5.86 -6.44 -52.50
N THR A 3 -6.63 -7.46 -52.85
CA THR A 3 -7.28 -8.39 -51.94
C THR A 3 -6.35 -9.58 -51.73
N ARG A 4 -6.14 -10.05 -50.49
CA ARG A 4 -5.77 -11.44 -50.21
C ARG A 4 -6.55 -11.97 -49.00
N ARG A 5 -7.01 -13.21 -49.18
CA ARG A 5 -8.08 -13.91 -48.48
C ARG A 5 -7.57 -14.66 -47.23
N THR A 6 -8.40 -14.61 -46.20
CA THR A 6 -8.76 -15.60 -45.15
C THR A 6 -7.97 -16.91 -45.01
N THR A 7 -7.63 -17.23 -43.75
CA THR A 7 -7.77 -18.58 -43.17
C THR A 7 -8.31 -18.46 -41.74
N VAL A 8 -9.50 -19.01 -41.54
CA VAL A 8 -10.13 -19.32 -40.24
C VAL A 8 -9.95 -20.82 -40.03
N ALA A 9 -9.52 -21.24 -38.83
CA ALA A 9 -9.77 -22.56 -38.21
C ALA A 9 -8.85 -22.75 -36.99
N THR A 10 -9.23 -23.26 -35.81
CA THR A 10 -10.49 -23.55 -35.10
C THR A 10 -10.05 -24.14 -33.73
N LEU A 11 -10.79 -23.82 -32.65
CA LEU A 11 -11.25 -24.67 -31.51
C LEU A 11 -10.25 -25.62 -30.79
N ALA A 12 -10.26 -25.90 -29.48
CA ALA A 12 -11.06 -25.55 -28.30
C ALA A 12 -10.45 -26.31 -27.08
N ALA A 13 -10.69 -25.82 -25.85
CA ALA A 13 -10.90 -26.57 -24.59
C ALA A 13 -10.71 -25.60 -23.39
N ALA A 14 -11.75 -24.93 -22.89
CA ALA A 14 -12.70 -25.43 -21.89
C ALA A 14 -12.04 -25.85 -20.56
N LEU A 15 -11.94 -24.92 -19.60
CA LEU A 15 -12.22 -25.19 -18.18
C LEU A 15 -13.01 -24.00 -17.61
N LEU A 16 -14.31 -24.20 -17.56
CA LEU A 16 -15.26 -23.42 -16.77
C LEU A 16 -14.91 -23.62 -15.29
N GLY A 17 -14.35 -22.58 -14.67
CA GLY A 17 -14.45 -22.38 -13.24
C GLY A 17 -14.91 -20.95 -13.03
N PRO A 18 -16.02 -20.66 -12.33
CA PRO A 18 -16.34 -19.32 -11.90
C PRO A 18 -15.38 -18.97 -10.75
N GLY A 19 -14.09 -18.85 -11.07
CA GLY A 19 -13.15 -18.17 -10.21
C GLY A 19 -13.56 -16.72 -10.28
N LEU A 20 -14.38 -16.28 -9.32
CA LEU A 20 -14.59 -14.86 -9.06
C LEU A 20 -13.19 -14.25 -8.99
N ALA A 21 -12.79 -13.55 -10.04
CA ALA A 21 -11.76 -12.54 -9.91
C ALA A 21 -12.36 -11.52 -8.96
N LEU A 22 -12.15 -11.73 -7.65
CA LEU A 22 -12.40 -10.73 -6.64
C LEU A 22 -11.46 -9.58 -7.00
N THR A 23 -11.96 -8.68 -7.83
CA THR A 23 -11.39 -7.36 -7.99
C THR A 23 -11.56 -6.71 -6.63
N ALA A 24 -10.58 -6.89 -5.76
CA ALA A 24 -10.54 -6.19 -4.48
C ALA A 24 -10.57 -4.71 -4.83
N SER A 25 -11.72 -4.07 -4.55
CA SER A 25 -11.89 -2.65 -4.78
C SER A 25 -10.73 -1.92 -4.10
N PRO A 26 -10.12 -0.91 -4.75
CA PRO A 26 -9.04 -0.16 -4.12
C PRO A 26 -9.58 0.39 -2.81
N ALA A 27 -9.08 -0.15 -1.69
CA ALA A 27 -9.41 0.38 -0.39
C ALA A 27 -8.86 1.80 -0.35
N TYR A 28 -9.77 2.78 -0.34
CA TYR A 28 -9.39 4.15 -0.06
C TYR A 28 -8.72 4.16 1.32
N ALA A 29 -7.46 4.57 1.35
CA ALA A 29 -6.68 4.54 2.56
C ALA A 29 -7.27 5.56 3.54
N ALA A 30 -8.03 5.09 4.54
CA ALA A 30 -8.62 5.95 5.54
C ALA A 30 -7.51 6.51 6.47
N PRO A 31 -7.68 7.70 7.04
CA PRO A 31 -6.73 8.24 8.01
C PRO A 31 -6.52 7.27 9.17
N ALA A 32 -5.28 7.15 9.65
CA ALA A 32 -4.99 6.35 10.84
C ALA A 32 -5.81 6.85 12.05
N PRO A 33 -6.31 5.95 12.91
CA PRO A 33 -7.06 6.37 14.10
C PRO A 33 -6.19 7.23 15.02
N SER A 34 -6.79 8.19 15.72
CA SER A 34 -6.09 9.20 16.54
C SER A 34 -5.21 8.65 17.68
N CYS A 35 -5.45 7.39 18.08
CA CYS A 35 -4.62 6.65 19.02
C CYS A 35 -3.31 6.12 18.41
N VAL A 36 -3.18 6.10 17.08
CA VAL A 36 -1.89 5.87 16.41
C VAL A 36 -1.12 7.20 16.43
N LYS A 37 0.08 7.17 17.01
CA LYS A 37 0.94 8.34 17.12
C LYS A 37 2.04 8.27 16.09
N THR A 38 2.23 9.34 15.33
CA THR A 38 3.34 9.47 14.39
C THR A 38 4.31 10.52 14.91
N ARG A 39 5.60 10.22 14.89
CA ARG A 39 6.70 11.14 15.18
C ARG A 39 7.66 11.14 14.01
N VAL A 40 8.17 12.32 13.68
CA VAL A 40 9.14 12.51 12.61
C VAL A 40 10.42 13.02 13.23
N TYR A 41 11.53 12.37 12.89
CA TYR A 41 12.88 12.77 13.24
C TYR A 41 13.60 13.16 11.95
N ASN A 42 13.97 14.43 11.84
CA ASN A 42 14.69 14.97 10.70
C ASN A 42 16.07 15.42 11.18
N THR A 43 17.09 14.62 10.86
CA THR A 43 18.50 14.91 11.10
C THR A 43 19.15 15.16 9.74
N ALA A 44 20.23 15.96 9.67
CA ALA A 44 20.88 16.26 8.39
C ALA A 44 21.21 14.98 7.59
N GLY A 45 20.55 14.82 6.43
CA GLY A 45 20.68 13.65 5.54
C GLY A 45 19.78 12.45 5.87
N ASP A 46 19.17 12.40 7.06
CA ASP A 46 18.40 11.27 7.57
C ASP A 46 17.01 11.67 8.05
N TYR A 47 15.99 11.03 7.50
CA TYR A 47 14.60 11.27 7.82
C TYR A 47 13.92 10.00 8.31
N THR A 48 13.54 9.94 9.59
CA THR A 48 12.92 8.77 10.20
C THR A 48 11.50 9.08 10.66
N VAL A 49 10.54 8.30 10.17
CA VAL A 49 9.17 8.31 10.65
C VAL A 49 8.98 7.15 11.62
N GLN A 50 8.55 7.45 12.83
CA GLN A 50 8.16 6.48 13.85
C GLN A 50 6.65 6.52 14.01
N VAL A 51 5.98 5.39 13.79
CA VAL A 51 4.55 5.21 14.04
C VAL A 51 4.36 4.24 15.20
N ARG A 52 3.66 4.67 16.25
CA ARG A 52 3.31 3.85 17.42
C ARG A 52 1.83 3.57 17.45
N ASN A 53 1.44 2.32 17.64
CA ASN A 53 0.07 1.99 17.98
C ASN A 53 -0.16 2.17 19.49
N ALA A 54 -0.82 3.26 19.91
CA ALA A 54 -1.29 3.43 21.29
C ALA A 54 -2.77 3.07 21.47
N CYS A 55 -3.41 2.48 20.46
CA CYS A 55 -4.77 1.96 20.55
C CYS A 55 -4.80 0.67 21.38
N ASN A 56 -5.95 0.38 22.01
CA ASN A 56 -6.20 -0.89 22.71
C ASN A 56 -6.51 -2.07 21.77
N ARG A 57 -6.17 -1.95 20.49
CA ARG A 57 -6.43 -2.97 19.46
C ARG A 57 -5.27 -3.06 18.48
N THR A 58 -5.19 -4.16 17.75
CA THR A 58 -4.30 -4.28 16.61
C THR A 58 -4.82 -3.40 15.47
N VAL A 59 -3.92 -2.62 14.88
CA VAL A 59 -4.21 -1.77 13.72
C VAL A 59 -3.27 -2.12 12.59
N ARG A 60 -3.68 -1.85 11.37
CA ARG A 60 -2.87 -2.09 10.19
C ARG A 60 -2.73 -0.77 9.45
N VAL A 61 -1.48 -0.35 9.26
CA VAL A 61 -1.15 1.02 8.84
C VAL A 61 -0.02 1.01 7.83
N LYS A 62 0.02 2.05 6.99
CA LYS A 62 1.17 2.39 6.17
C LYS A 62 1.50 3.87 6.30
N ILE A 63 2.76 4.18 6.06
CA ILE A 63 3.29 5.55 6.00
C ILE A 63 3.30 5.97 4.54
N VAL A 64 2.60 7.06 4.24
CA VAL A 64 2.58 7.68 2.92
C VAL A 64 3.64 8.77 2.89
N MET A 65 4.49 8.72 1.87
CA MET A 65 5.59 9.66 1.67
C MET A 65 5.24 10.64 0.56
N ARG A 66 5.66 11.91 0.68
CA ARG A 66 5.34 12.94 -0.32
C ARG A 66 6.22 12.85 -1.59
N LEU A 67 7.50 12.51 -1.41
CA LEU A 67 8.53 12.48 -2.46
C LEU A 67 9.30 11.15 -2.46
N GLY A 68 8.70 10.10 -1.92
CA GLY A 68 9.34 8.81 -1.75
C GLY A 68 8.34 7.67 -1.86
N ARG A 69 8.85 6.45 -1.72
CA ARG A 69 8.02 5.24 -1.73
C ARG A 69 7.30 5.11 -0.39
N ASP A 70 6.00 4.82 -0.44
CA ASP A 70 5.23 4.46 0.75
C ASP A 70 5.84 3.24 1.47
N SER A 71 5.65 3.18 2.79
CA SER A 71 5.96 1.96 3.52
C SER A 71 5.01 0.82 3.13
N LYS A 72 5.44 -0.41 3.38
CA LYS A 72 4.54 -1.57 3.31
C LYS A 72 3.43 -1.43 4.35
N CYS A 73 2.27 -1.98 4.03
CA CYS A 73 1.18 -2.10 4.98
C CYS A 73 1.57 -3.07 6.09
N THR A 74 1.61 -2.57 7.33
CA THR A 74 2.15 -3.29 8.49
C THR A 74 1.13 -3.37 9.60
N THR A 75 0.98 -4.57 10.16
CA THR A 75 0.11 -4.81 11.32
C THR A 75 0.85 -4.49 12.61
N LEU A 76 0.36 -3.54 13.38
CA LEU A 76 0.90 -3.11 14.67
C LEU A 76 -0.01 -3.56 15.81
N ARG A 77 0.51 -4.40 16.71
CA ARG A 77 -0.15 -4.71 17.98
C ARG A 77 -0.10 -3.50 18.92
N LYS A 78 -0.89 -3.51 20.00
CA LYS A 78 -0.85 -2.47 21.03
C LYS A 78 0.59 -2.26 21.51
N GLY A 79 1.04 -1.01 21.53
CA GLY A 79 2.37 -0.60 21.97
C GLY A 79 3.50 -0.82 20.95
N GLN A 80 3.25 -1.46 19.81
CA GLN A 80 4.27 -1.70 18.79
C GLN A 80 4.60 -0.45 17.99
N TYR A 81 5.80 -0.45 17.41
CA TYR A 81 6.35 0.62 16.60
C TYR A 81 6.67 0.15 15.18
N LEU A 82 6.37 0.99 14.20
CA LEU A 82 6.87 0.93 12.85
C LEU A 82 7.87 2.07 12.67
N TYR A 83 9.04 1.74 12.13
CA TYR A 83 10.05 2.71 11.75
C TYR A 83 10.23 2.71 10.24
N HIS A 84 10.27 3.89 9.66
CA HIS A 84 10.55 4.07 8.25
C HIS A 84 11.63 5.14 8.10
N ARG A 85 12.85 4.71 7.78
CA ARG A 85 13.99 5.58 7.54
C ARG A 85 14.13 5.81 6.04
N THR A 86 14.32 7.07 5.69
CA THR A 86 14.51 7.58 4.34
C THR A 86 15.59 8.65 4.37
N THR A 87 16.07 9.05 3.21
CA THR A 87 17.12 10.08 3.08
C THR A 87 16.71 11.12 2.04
N GLY A 88 17.43 12.24 2.01
CA GLY A 88 17.17 13.31 1.05
C GLY A 88 15.81 14.01 1.26
N LEU A 89 15.10 14.28 0.15
CA LEU A 89 13.87 15.07 0.15
C LEU A 89 12.60 14.26 0.51
N GLN A 90 12.76 12.97 0.81
CA GLN A 90 11.65 12.06 1.12
C GLN A 90 11.05 12.42 2.48
N THR A 91 9.88 13.05 2.47
CA THR A 91 9.21 13.55 3.68
C THR A 91 7.90 12.82 3.95
N TRP A 92 7.55 12.70 5.22
CA TRP A 92 6.28 12.16 5.67
C TRP A 92 5.14 13.03 5.17
N LYS A 93 4.11 12.40 4.59
CA LYS A 93 2.87 13.08 4.22
C LYS A 93 1.78 12.79 5.25
N GLU A 94 1.50 11.51 5.46
CA GLU A 94 0.42 11.05 6.32
C GLU A 94 0.60 9.59 6.71
N THR A 95 -0.11 9.17 7.76
CA THR A 95 -0.21 7.75 8.15
C THR A 95 -1.66 7.33 7.97
N VAL A 96 -1.88 6.26 7.22
CA VAL A 96 -3.21 5.79 6.82
C VAL A 96 -3.38 4.33 7.18
N THR A 97 -4.63 3.91 7.36
CA THR A 97 -4.96 2.49 7.52
C THR A 97 -4.94 1.77 6.19
N CYS A 98 -4.64 0.48 6.31
CA CYS A 98 -4.88 -0.56 5.32
C CYS A 98 -5.26 -1.84 6.10
#